data_AF-A0A7V9U5K1-F1
#
_entry.id   AF-A0A7V9U5K1-F1
#
_cell.length_a   1.000
_cell.length_b   1.000
_cell.length_c   1.000
_cell.angle_alpha   90.00
_cell.angle_beta   90.00
_cell.angle_gamma   90.00
#
_symmetry.space_group_name_H-M   'P 1'
#
loop_
_entity.id
_entity.type
_entity.pdbx_description
1 polymer ?
#
loop_
_entity_poly.entity_id
_entity_poly.type
_entity_poly.pdbx_seq_one_letter_code
_entity_poly.pdbx_strand_id
1 'polypeptide(L)' 'MAILETGLQLFPNSSALLTRLAEVELAKGDKAAAVAAFRRALTADPFNQYAGLQFKKLSAGSE' A
#
# COMPACT_ATOMS: atom_id res chain seq x y z
N MET A 1 9.59 -4.66 10.84
CA MET A 1 8.43 -3.75 10.90
C MET A 1 8.86 -2.35 11.35
N ALA A 2 9.71 -2.21 12.37
CA ALA A 2 10.22 -0.92 12.87
C ALA A 2 10.72 0.09 11.81
N ILE A 3 11.52 -0.34 10.81
CA ILE A 3 12.08 0.59 9.79
C ILE A 3 10.98 1.22 8.92
N LEU A 4 9.94 0.45 8.60
CA LEU A 4 8.84 0.93 7.75
C LEU A 4 7.96 1.93 8.51
N GLU A 5 7.72 1.67 9.79
CA GLU A 5 6.98 2.56 10.67
C GLU A 5 7.71 3.89 10.87
N THR A 6 9.01 3.86 11.18
CA THR A 6 9.84 5.07 11.26
C THR A 6 9.89 5.81 9.92
N GLY A 7 10.02 5.08 8.81
CA GLY A 7 9.99 5.68 7.47
C GLY A 7 8.67 6.41 7.20
N LEU A 8 7.54 5.83 7.57
CA LEU A 8 6.22 6.44 7.40
C LEU A 8 5.97 7.60 8.38
N GLN A 9 6.63 7.62 9.54
CA GLN A 9 6.59 8.79 10.43
C GLN A 9 7.31 9.99 9.81
N LEU A 10 8.47 9.76 9.20
CA LEU A 10 9.26 10.81 8.54
C LEU A 10 8.66 11.22 7.19
N PHE A 11 8.07 10.27 6.45
CA PHE A 11 7.53 10.46 5.11
C PHE A 11 6.13 9.83 4.99
N PRO A 12 5.10 10.43 5.61
CA PRO A 12 3.75 9.83 5.73
C PRO A 12 3.02 9.65 4.39
N ASN A 13 3.44 10.39 3.37
CA ASN A 13 2.89 10.35 2.02
C ASN A 13 3.87 9.78 0.99
N SER A 14 4.91 9.07 1.43
CA SER A 14 5.79 8.37 0.47
C SER A 14 5.02 7.22 -0.16
N SER A 15 4.70 7.34 -1.46
CA SER A 15 3.99 6.30 -2.21
C SER A 15 4.74 4.97 -2.17
N ALA A 16 6.08 5.00 -2.22
CA ALA A 16 6.92 3.82 -2.11
C ALA A 16 6.78 3.11 -0.76
N LEU A 17 6.76 3.86 0.36
CA LEU A 17 6.60 3.28 1.70
C LEU A 17 5.18 2.77 1.92
N LEU A 18 4.16 3.49 1.45
CA LEU A 18 2.77 3.05 1.50
C LEU A 18 2.54 1.77 0.68
N THR A 19 3.22 1.64 -0.46
CA THR A 19 3.26 0.39 -1.25
C THR A 19 3.88 -0.76 -0.47
N ARG A 20 5.02 -0.54 0.22
CA ARG A 20 5.63 -1.60 1.05
C ARG A 20 4.80 -1.98 2.26
N LEU A 21 4.08 -1.02 2.86
CA LEU A 21 3.10 -1.32 3.90
C LEU A 21 2.02 -2.25 3.35
N ALA A 22 1.48 -1.94 2.18
CA ALA A 22 0.45 -2.76 1.56
C ALA A 22 0.92 -4.20 1.30
N GLU A 23 2.15 -4.39 0.83
CA GLU A 23 2.76 -5.72 0.65
C GLU A 23 2.94 -6.48 1.96
N VAL A 24 3.35 -5.78 3.03
CA VAL A 24 3.46 -6.38 4.36
C VAL A 24 2.09 -6.83 4.87
N GLU A 25 1.05 -6.02 4.69
CA GLU A 25 -0.32 -6.40 5.07
C GLU A 25 -0.84 -7.58 4.24
N LEU A 26 -0.52 -7.65 2.94
CA LEU A 26 -0.79 -8.84 2.13
C LEU A 26 -0.10 -10.09 2.66
N ALA A 27 1.18 -9.99 3.03
CA ALA A 27 1.93 -11.11 3.57
C ALA A 27 1.39 -11.59 4.93
N LYS A 28 0.76 -10.69 5.70
CA LYS A 28 0.02 -11.03 6.93
C LYS A 28 -1.36 -11.64 6.67
N GLY A 29 -1.83 -11.63 5.42
CA GLY A 29 -3.17 -12.07 5.04
C GLY A 29 -4.27 -11.02 5.22
N ASP A 30 -3.93 -9.80 5.67
CA ASP A 30 -4.88 -8.71 5.80
C ASP A 30 -5.05 -7.96 4.47
N LYS A 31 -5.87 -8.56 3.59
CA LYS A 31 -6.20 -8.00 2.28
C LYS A 31 -6.87 -6.63 2.39
N ALA A 32 -7.67 -6.39 3.44
CA ALA A 32 -8.37 -5.12 3.61
C ALA A 32 -7.38 -3.99 3.95
N ALA A 33 -6.46 -4.23 4.88
CA ALA A 33 -5.40 -3.29 5.22
C ALA A 33 -4.47 -3.02 4.05
N ALA A 34 -4.14 -4.05 3.26
CA ALA A 34 -3.36 -3.89 2.03
C ALA A 34 -4.05 -2.97 1.01
N VAL A 35 -5.34 -3.18 0.74
CA VAL A 35 -6.12 -2.33 -0.19
C VAL A 35 -6.15 -0.89 0.30
N ALA A 36 -6.31 -0.65 1.60
CA ALA A 36 -6.26 0.69 2.17
C ALA A 36 -4.89 1.36 1.98
N ALA A 37 -3.80 0.63 2.20
CA ALA A 37 -2.44 1.14 2.01
C ALA A 37 -2.13 1.43 0.52
N PHE A 38 -2.52 0.55 -0.40
CA PHE A 38 -2.38 0.81 -1.85
C PHE A 38 -3.19 2.02 -2.30
N ARG A 39 -4.41 2.20 -1.77
CA ARG A 39 -5.22 3.39 -2.06
C ARG A 39 -4.50 4.67 -1.62
N ARG A 40 -3.94 4.69 -0.41
CA ARG A 40 -3.15 5.83 0.08
C ARG A 40 -1.91 6.08 -0.79
N ALA A 41 -1.23 5.03 -1.24
CA ALA A 41 -0.09 5.16 -2.13
C ALA A 41 -0.47 5.85 -3.45
N LEU A 42 -1.62 5.48 -4.03
CA LEU A 42 -2.17 6.07 -5.26
C LEU A 42 -2.71 7.50 -5.06
N THR A 43 -3.20 7.83 -3.86
CA THR A 43 -3.55 9.22 -3.52
C THR A 43 -2.30 10.10 -3.44
N ALA A 44 -1.20 9.57 -2.90
CA ALA A 44 0.05 10.31 -2.79
C ALA A 44 0.79 10.42 -4.14
N ASP A 45 0.72 9.38 -4.96
CA ASP A 45 1.30 9.33 -6.31
C ASP A 45 0.40 8.50 -7.24
N PRO A 46 -0.45 9.17 -8.03
CA PRO A 46 -1.32 8.51 -8.99
C PRO A 46 -0.57 7.74 -10.09
N PHE A 47 0.71 8.02 -10.29
CA PHE A 47 1.55 7.38 -11.32
C PHE A 47 2.31 6.16 -10.79
N ASN A 48 2.10 5.77 -9.53
CA ASN A 48 2.68 4.56 -8.97
C ASN A 48 2.04 3.31 -9.61
N GLN A 49 2.60 2.89 -10.74
CA GLN A 49 2.07 1.80 -11.56
C GLN A 49 1.95 0.50 -10.77
N TYR A 50 2.93 0.20 -9.91
CA TYR A 50 2.91 -1.00 -9.09
C TYR A 50 1.72 -0.99 -8.12
N ALA A 51 1.52 0.11 -7.38
CA ALA A 51 0.39 0.25 -6.48
C ALA A 51 -0.95 0.14 -7.24
N GLY A 52 -1.03 0.72 -8.43
CA GLY A 52 -2.22 0.68 -9.29
C GLY A 52 -2.58 -0.73 -9.73
N LEU A 53 -1.59 -1.50 -10.17
CA LEU A 53 -1.77 -2.89 -10.58
C LEU A 53 -2.23 -3.77 -9.41
N GLN A 54 -1.58 -3.66 -8.25
CA GLN A 54 -1.95 -4.45 -7.08
C GLN A 54 -3.32 -4.05 -6.53
N PHE A 55 -3.62 -2.75 -6.45
CA PHE A 55 -4.92 -2.26 -6.01
C PHE A 55 -6.05 -2.84 -6.85
N LYS A 56 -5.94 -2.74 -8.19
CA LYS A 56 -6.92 -3.28 -9.13
C LYS A 56 -7.10 -4.78 -8.99
N LYS A 57 -5.99 -5.53 -8.85
CA LYS A 57 -6.03 -6.99 -8.68
C LYS A 57 -6.77 -7.38 -7.39
N LEU A 58 -6.54 -6.66 -6.31
CA LEU A 58 -7.10 -6.99 -5.00
C LEU A 58 -8.58 -6.59 -4.89
N SER A 59 -8.97 -5.45 -5.47
CA SER A 59 -10.34 -4.97 -5.47
C SER A 59 -11.27 -5.75 -6.42
N ALA A 60 -10.73 -6.29 -7.51
CA ALA A 60 -11.49 -7.14 -8.44
C ALA A 60 -11.82 -8.54 -7.90
N GLY A 61 -11.16 -8.97 -6.81
CA GLY A 61 -11.40 -10.26 -6.17
C GLY A 61 -12.18 -10.16 -4.85
N SER A 62 -12.98 -9.10 -4.68
CA SER A 62 -13.87 -8.88 -3.52
C SER A 62 -15.36 -8.83 -3.92
N GLU A 63 -15.68 -9.33 -5.11
CA GLU A 63 -17.05 -9.52 -5.63
C GLU A 63 -17.49 -10.98 -5.45
#